data_AF-A0A2D4MSH0-F1
#
_entry.id   AF-A0A2D4MSH0-F1
#
_cell.length_a   1.000
_cell.length_b   1.000
_cell.length_c   1.000
_cell.angle_alpha   90.00
_cell.angle_beta   90.00
_cell.angle_gamma   90.00
#
_symmetry.space_group_name_H-M   'P 1'
#
loop_
_entity.id
_entity.type
_entity.pdbx_description
1 polymer ?
#
loop_
_entity_poly.entity_id
_entity_poly.type
_entity_poly.pdbx_seq_one_letter_code
_entity_poly.pdbx_strand_id
1 'polypeptide(L)'
;VEEDKEENLALVMAKMLAELLQRDKNEIVNEMDDVYRVHTSYARQHRLPQEVHIRFARRRVKDIIYKISREETIKHKDREVIVLKQVPRKVQEQRKDYRFLTNYLN
;
A
#
# COMPACT_ATOMS: atom_id res chain seq x y z
N VAL A 1 5.43 -2.00 7.44
CA VAL A 1 6.68 -1.21 7.35
C VAL A 1 7.09 -0.89 8.78
N GLU A 2 8.35 -1.11 9.15
CA GLU A 2 8.80 -0.83 10.52
C GLU A 2 8.76 0.67 10.83
N GLU A 3 8.54 1.02 12.09
CA GLU A 3 8.40 2.39 12.53
C GLU A 3 9.68 2.85 13.24
N ASP A 4 10.53 3.58 12.51
CA ASP A 4 11.66 4.28 13.11
C ASP A 4 11.32 5.76 13.35
N LYS A 5 11.82 6.32 14.46
CA LYS A 5 11.48 7.67 14.95
C LYS A 5 12.01 8.81 14.07
N GLU A 6 13.04 8.57 13.27
CA GLU A 6 13.71 9.57 12.44
C GLU A 6 13.57 9.29 10.93
N GLU A 7 12.75 8.32 10.54
CA GLU A 7 12.61 7.95 9.13
C GLU A 7 11.75 8.97 8.36
N ASN A 8 12.32 9.50 7.28
CA ASN A 8 11.54 10.18 6.26
C ASN A 8 10.73 9.16 5.47
N LEU A 9 9.43 9.07 5.80
CA LEU A 9 8.50 8.11 5.24
C LEU A 9 8.47 8.13 3.70
N ALA A 10 8.54 9.32 3.09
CA ALA A 10 8.52 9.46 1.64
C ALA A 10 9.77 8.82 1.00
N LEU A 11 10.95 9.01 1.59
CA LEU A 11 12.19 8.41 1.08
C LEU A 11 12.23 6.90 1.24
N VAL A 12 11.68 6.37 2.34
CA VAL A 12 11.61 4.92 2.58
C VAL A 12 10.66 4.26 1.57
N MET A 13 9.47 4.82 1.39
CA MET A 13 8.49 4.30 0.43
C MET A 13 8.99 4.45 -1.01
N ALA A 14 9.62 5.58 -1.36
CA ALA A 14 10.19 5.78 -2.69
C ALA A 14 11.30 4.77 -2.98
N LYS A 15 12.16 4.46 -2.01
CA LYS A 15 13.19 3.42 -2.16
C LYS A 15 12.56 2.05 -2.42
N MET A 16 11.55 1.66 -1.63
CA MET A 16 10.85 0.39 -1.80
C MET A 16 10.17 0.28 -3.18
N LEU A 17 9.52 1.36 -3.62
CA LEU A 17 8.85 1.39 -4.92
C LEU A 17 9.84 1.45 -6.09
N ALA A 18 10.98 2.12 -5.93
CA ALA A 18 12.06 2.13 -6.91
C ALA A 18 12.63 0.72 -7.13
N GLU A 19 12.86 -0.03 -6.05
CA GLU A 19 13.27 -1.43 -6.11
C GLU A 19 12.21 -2.30 -6.81
N LEU A 20 10.93 -2.11 -6.47
CA LEU A 20 9.81 -2.86 -7.08
C LEU A 20 9.64 -2.57 -8.58
N LEU A 21 9.77 -1.30 -8.99
CA LEU A 21 9.54 -0.87 -10.37
C LEU A 21 10.83 -0.84 -11.21
N GLN A 22 11.99 -1.14 -10.60
CA GLN A 22 13.32 -1.03 -11.21
C GLN A 22 13.57 0.36 -11.84
N ARG A 23 13.21 1.41 -11.11
CA ARG A 23 13.34 2.83 -11.54
C ARG A 23 14.20 3.63 -10.59
N ASP A 24 14.57 4.83 -11.03
CA ASP A 24 15.31 5.76 -10.19
C ASP A 24 14.45 6.30 -9.03
N LYS A 25 15.04 6.35 -7.84
CA LYS A 25 14.40 6.86 -6.62
C LYS A 25 13.84 8.28 -6.80
N ASN A 26 14.57 9.14 -7.50
CA ASN A 26 14.18 10.56 -7.67
C ASN A 26 12.94 10.72 -8.55
N GLU A 27 12.76 9.87 -9.55
CA GLU A 27 11.55 9.87 -10.38
C GLU A 27 10.33 9.47 -9.54
N ILE A 28 10.48 8.44 -8.71
CA ILE A 28 9.40 7.94 -7.85
C ILE A 28 8.99 8.98 -6.80
N VAL A 29 9.95 9.70 -6.21
CA VAL A 29 9.64 10.79 -5.28
C VAL A 29 8.79 11.86 -5.96
N ASN A 30 9.08 12.21 -7.21
CA ASN A 30 8.30 13.21 -7.96
C ASN A 30 6.90 12.69 -8.37
N GLU A 31 6.71 11.38 -8.47
CA GLU A 31 5.41 10.78 -8.78
C GLU A 31 4.52 10.59 -7.53
N MET A 32 5.07 10.77 -6.33
CA MET A 32 4.37 10.69 -5.06
C MET A 32 3.99 12.09 -4.57
N ASP A 33 2.69 12.36 -4.43
CA ASP A 33 2.20 13.65 -3.94
C ASP A 33 2.29 13.70 -2.41
N ASP A 34 1.53 12.82 -1.74
CA ASP A 34 1.43 12.77 -0.28
C ASP A 34 1.73 11.36 0.22
N VAL A 35 2.45 11.27 1.33
CA VAL A 35 2.71 10.02 2.04
C VAL A 35 2.48 10.24 3.52
N TYR A 36 1.59 9.46 4.12
CA TYR A 36 1.28 9.59 5.54
C TYR A 36 0.94 8.25 6.17
N ARG A 37 1.14 8.15 7.49
CA ARG A 37 0.70 7.00 8.29
C ARG A 37 -0.73 7.22 8.77
N VAL A 38 -1.52 6.16 8.78
CA VAL A 38 -2.89 6.19 9.30
C VAL A 38 -2.90 5.65 10.73
N HIS A 39 -3.24 6.52 11.67
CA HIS A 39 -3.38 6.15 13.07
C HIS A 39 -4.74 5.52 13.36
N THR A 40 -4.86 4.20 13.19
CA THR A 40 -6.06 3.46 13.60
C THR A 40 -5.97 3.06 15.08
N SER A 41 -7.10 3.04 15.80
CA SER A 41 -7.16 2.52 17.17
C SER A 41 -6.79 1.03 17.22
N TYR A 42 -7.19 0.29 16.17
CA TYR A 42 -6.87 -1.12 15.98
C TYR A 42 -5.36 -1.38 16.00
N ALA A 43 -4.58 -0.65 15.20
CA ALA A 43 -3.12 -0.82 15.16
C ALA A 43 -2.48 -0.56 16.54
N ARG A 44 -2.95 0.47 17.26
CA ARG A 44 -2.46 0.77 18.61
C ARG A 44 -2.79 -0.33 19.61
N GLN A 45 -4.03 -0.83 19.61
CA GLN A 45 -4.49 -1.85 20.55
C GLN A 45 -3.77 -3.18 20.34
N HIS A 46 -3.53 -3.55 19.08
CA HIS A 46 -2.90 -4.82 18.70
C HIS A 46 -1.38 -4.73 18.52
N ARG A 47 -0.76 -3.58 18.81
CA ARG A 47 0.69 -3.34 18.62
C ARG A 47 1.17 -3.69 17.21
N LEU A 48 0.34 -3.37 16.20
CA LEU A 48 0.64 -3.58 14.79
C LEU A 48 1.32 -2.34 14.21
N PRO A 49 2.19 -2.51 13.19
CA PRO A 49 2.72 -1.36 12.44
C PRO A 49 1.57 -0.63 11.74
N GLN A 50 1.64 0.70 11.72
CA GLN A 50 0.62 1.53 11.08
C GLN A 50 0.63 1.36 9.56
N GLU A 51 -0.56 1.51 8.97
CA GLU A 51 -0.73 1.52 7.53
C GLU A 51 -0.15 2.81 6.94
N VAL A 52 0.51 2.68 5.78
CA VAL A 52 1.06 3.82 5.03
C VAL A 52 0.20 4.06 3.81
N HIS A 53 -0.33 5.28 3.70
CA HIS A 53 -1.10 5.72 2.55
C HIS A 53 -0.22 6.58 1.65
N ILE A 54 -0.23 6.25 0.36
CA ILE A 54 0.48 6.99 -0.68
C ILE A 54 -0.53 7.53 -1.68
N ARG A 55 -0.56 8.85 -1.86
CA ARG A 55 -1.23 9.49 -2.99
C ARG A 55 -0.23 9.64 -4.12
N PHE A 56 -0.52 8.99 -5.25
CA PHE A 56 0.28 9.12 -6.46
C PHE A 56 -0.28 10.23 -7.35
N ALA A 57 0.61 11.03 -7.93
CA ALA A 57 0.29 12.05 -8.93
C ALA A 57 -0.33 11.42 -10.20
N ARG A 58 0.18 10.25 -10.59
CA ARG A 58 -0.23 9.55 -11.81
C ARG A 58 -0.92 8.23 -11.50
N ARG A 59 -2.13 8.05 -12.03
CA ARG A 59 -2.89 6.79 -11.90
C ARG A 59 -2.18 5.58 -12.52
N ARG A 60 -1.43 5.79 -13.61
CA ARG A 60 -0.73 4.70 -14.33
C ARG A 60 0.23 3.93 -13.42
N VAL A 61 0.99 4.65 -12.59
CA VAL A 61 1.97 4.07 -11.65
C VAL A 61 1.26 3.19 -10.62
N LYS A 62 0.18 3.72 -10.04
CA LYS A 62 -0.66 2.99 -9.10
C LYS A 62 -1.23 1.69 -9.70
N ASP A 63 -1.70 1.74 -10.94
CA ASP A 63 -2.30 0.57 -11.59
C ASP A 63 -1.25 -0.50 -11.94
N ILE A 64 0.00 -0.11 -12.25
CA ILE A 64 1.12 -1.05 -12.43
C ILE A 64 1.46 -1.75 -11.11
N ILE A 65 1.57 -0.99 -10.02
CA ILE A 65 1.85 -1.54 -8.69
C ILE A 65 0.79 -2.59 -8.29
N TYR A 66 -0.49 -2.32 -8.58
CA TYR A 66 -1.56 -3.29 -8.30
C TYR A 66 -1.53 -4.54 -9.17
N LYS A 67 -0.94 -4.50 -10.37
CA LYS A 67 -0.74 -5.70 -11.19
C LYS A 67 0.36 -6.55 -10.59
N ILE A 68 1.51 -5.94 -10.31
CA ILE A 68 2.66 -6.60 -9.71
C ILE A 68 2.27 -7.22 -8.35
N SER A 69 1.56 -6.49 -7.49
CA SER A 69 1.15 -6.99 -6.18
C SER A 69 0.14 -8.17 -6.22
N ARG A 70 -0.47 -8.45 -7.37
CA ARG A 70 -1.32 -9.64 -7.55
C ARG A 70 -0.55 -10.85 -8.04
N GLU A 71 0.55 -10.62 -8.76
CA GLU A 71 1.36 -11.65 -9.41
C GLU A 71 2.53 -12.07 -8.51
N GLU A 72 3.12 -11.12 -7.77
CA GLU A 72 4.34 -11.30 -6.99
C GLU A 72 4.15 -10.90 -5.52
N THR A 73 4.89 -11.58 -4.63
CA THR A 73 4.95 -11.21 -3.22
C THR A 73 5.98 -10.11 -3.01
N ILE A 74 5.52 -8.95 -2.54
CA ILE A 74 6.40 -7.81 -2.28
C ILE A 74 7.05 -8.00 -0.92
N LYS A 75 8.38 -8.04 -0.88
CA LYS A 75 9.15 -8.16 0.37
C LYS A 75 9.94 -6.89 0.64
N HIS A 76 9.99 -6.49 1.90
CA HIS A 76 10.81 -5.39 2.38
C HIS A 76 11.42 -5.73 3.73
N LYS A 77 12.76 -5.60 3.86
CA LYS A 77 13.52 -5.96 5.08
C LYS A 77 13.07 -7.34 5.63
N ASP A 78 13.03 -8.34 4.74
CA ASP A 78 12.64 -9.74 5.01
C ASP A 78 11.21 -9.98 5.48
N ARG A 79 10.36 -8.95 5.48
CA ARG A 79 8.93 -9.06 5.78
C ARG A 79 8.10 -8.87 4.52
N GLU A 80 7.02 -9.66 4.43
CA GLU A 80 6.06 -9.51 3.35
C GLU A 80 5.21 -8.26 3.58
N VAL A 81 5.03 -7.49 2.51
CA VAL A 81 4.24 -6.27 2.48
C VAL A 81 3.04 -6.51 1.60
N ILE A 82 1.86 -6.35 2.18
CA ILE A 82 0.60 -6.44 1.44
C ILE A 82 0.22 -5.05 0.96
N VAL A 83 -0.02 -4.92 -0.34
CA VAL A 83 -0.50 -3.68 -0.96
C VAL A 83 -2.01 -3.77 -1.17
N LEU A 84 -2.75 -2.82 -0.61
CA LEU A 84 -4.21 -2.78 -0.70
C LEU A 84 -4.71 -1.53 -1.44
N LYS A 85 -5.90 -1.66 -2.02
CA LYS A 85 -6.63 -0.52 -2.59
C LYS A 85 -7.32 0.25 -1.46
N GLN A 86 -7.17 1.57 -1.43
CA GLN A 86 -8.01 2.40 -0.59
C GLN A 86 -9.42 2.42 -1.18
N VAL A 87 -10.38 1.82 -0.47
CA VAL A 87 -11.79 1.74 -0.88
C VAL A 87 -12.64 2.42 0.18
N PRO A 88 -13.53 3.36 -0.18
CA PRO A 88 -14.44 3.98 0.79
C PRO A 88 -15.29 2.93 1.52
N ARG A 89 -15.54 3.15 2.81
CA ARG A 89 -16.26 2.20 3.68
C ARG A 89 -17.63 1.80 3.11
N LYS A 90 -18.40 2.74 2.58
CA LYS A 90 -19.71 2.47 1.93
C LYS A 90 -19.60 1.41 0.82
N VAL A 91 -18.55 1.51 0.00
CA VAL A 91 -18.31 0.55 -1.09
C VAL A 91 -17.84 -0.80 -0.54
N GLN A 92 -17.07 -0.80 0.54
CA GLN A 92 -16.67 -2.06 1.21
C GLN A 92 -17.87 -2.80 1.80
N GLU A 93 -18.80 -2.08 2.44
CA GLU A 93 -20.02 -2.66 3.01
C GLU A 93 -20.90 -3.27 1.92
N GLN A 94 -21.16 -2.53 0.84
CA GLN A 94 -21.89 -3.06 -0.33
C GLN A 94 -21.26 -4.34 -0.89
N ARG A 95 -19.92 -4.43 -0.94
CA ARG A 95 -19.24 -5.65 -1.43
C ARG A 95 -19.44 -6.86 -0.52
N LYS A 96 -19.67 -6.66 0.79
CA LYS A 96 -19.93 -7.78 1.71
C LYS A 96 -21.27 -8.44 1.40
N ASP A 97 -22.26 -7.67 0.97
CA ASP A 97 -23.59 -8.17 0.62
C ASP A 97 -23.52 -9.14 -0.57
N TYR A 98 -22.60 -8.91 -1.50
CA TYR A 98 -22.39 -9.77 -2.67
C TYR A 98 -21.34 -10.88 -2.48
N ARG A 99 -20.81 -11.07 -1.27
CA ARG A 99 -19.77 -12.08 -1.00
C ARG A 99 -20.25 -13.51 -1.33
N PHE A 100 -21.55 -13.77 -1.26
CA PHE A 100 -22.09 -15.07 -1.66
C PHE A 100 -21.78 -15.41 -3.12
N LEU A 101 -21.76 -14.41 -4.03
CA LEU A 101 -21.46 -14.63 -5.45
C LEU A 101 -20.05 -15.15 -5.69
N THR A 102 -19.07 -14.77 -4.86
CA THR A 102 -17.70 -15.28 -4.98
C THR A 102 -17.56 -16.77 -4.68
N ASN A 103 -18.49 -17.35 -3.91
CA ASN A 103 -18.47 -18.79 -3.62
C ASN A 103 -18.92 -19.63 -4.82
N TYR A 104 -19.65 -19.05 -5.78
CA TYR A 104 -20.15 -19.73 -6.98
C TYR A 104 -19.21 -19.61 -8.19
N LEU A 105 -18.14 -18.83 -8.08
CA LEU A 105 -17.17 -18.57 -9.14
C LEU A 105 -15.90 -19.43 -9.03
N ASN A 106 -15.88 -20.39 -8.10
CA ASN A 106 -14.79 -21.34 -7.90
C ASN A 106 -15.09 -22.68 -8.57
#